data_AF-A0A844MTR3-F1
#
_entry.id   AF-A0A844MTR3-F1
#
_cell.length_a   1.000
_cell.length_b   1.000
_cell.length_c   1.000
_cell.angle_alpha   90.00
_cell.angle_beta   90.00
_cell.angle_gamma   90.00
#
_symmetry.space_group_name_H-M   'P 1'
#
loop_
_entity.id
_entity.type
_entity.pdbx_description
1 polymer ?
#
loop_
_entity_poly.entity_id
_entity_poly.type
_entity_poly.pdbx_seq_one_letter_code
_entity_poly.pdbx_strand_id
1 'polypeptide(L)'
;MNLTEFDLKALLVFDAVMAERSTTKAGYRLTMSQPAVSSTLKRLRFALKDELFIRGTDGMRPTSRALELAAPIRQALTQLREALKPVEFVPATSRAFVTG
;
A
#
# COMPACT_ATOMS: atom_id res chain seq x y z
N MET A 1 13.75 -13.89 -3.86
CA MET A 1 12.62 -13.11 -3.34
C MET A 1 11.48 -13.30 -4.31
N ASN A 2 10.41 -13.98 -3.90
CA ASN A 2 9.33 -14.34 -4.81
C ASN A 2 8.18 -13.34 -4.63
N LEU A 3 7.70 -12.73 -5.72
CA LEU A 3 6.57 -11.78 -5.66
C LEU A 3 5.28 -12.46 -5.16
N THR A 4 5.20 -13.79 -5.22
CA THR A 4 4.10 -14.59 -4.67
C THR A 4 4.02 -14.54 -3.14
N GLU A 5 5.10 -14.15 -2.45
CA GLU A 5 5.12 -13.98 -0.99
C GLU A 5 4.58 -12.61 -0.54
N PHE A 6 4.45 -11.65 -1.47
CA PHE A 6 3.97 -10.31 -1.19
C PHE A 6 2.61 -10.08 -1.84
N ASP A 7 1.56 -10.05 -1.02
CA ASP A 7 0.25 -9.60 -1.46
C ASP A 7 0.21 -8.06 -1.56
N LEU A 8 -0.62 -7.53 -2.47
CA LEU A 8 -0.82 -6.08 -2.64
C LEU A 8 -1.29 -5.43 -1.32
N LYS A 9 -2.05 -6.17 -0.52
CA LYS A 9 -2.55 -5.73 0.78
C LYS A 9 -1.41 -5.40 1.75
N ALA A 10 -0.32 -6.15 1.73
CA ALA A 10 0.85 -5.93 2.56
C ALA A 10 1.56 -4.63 2.17
N LEU A 11 1.72 -4.37 0.87
CA LEU A 11 2.29 -3.11 0.40
C LEU A 11 1.42 -1.91 0.79
N LEU A 12 0.09 -2.05 0.72
CA LEU A 12 -0.85 -1.02 1.20
C LEU A 12 -0.75 -0.79 2.72
N VAL A 13 -0.64 -1.87 3.51
CA VAL A 13 -0.43 -1.79 4.96
C VAL A 13 0.89 -1.09 5.29
N PHE A 14 1.98 -1.44 4.58
CA PHE A 14 3.27 -0.80 4.74
C PHE A 14 3.20 0.71 4.47
N ASP A 15 2.63 1.11 3.32
CA ASP A 15 2.49 2.51 2.95
C ASP A 15 1.62 3.30 3.95
N ALA A 16 0.50 2.71 4.40
CA ALA A 16 -0.37 3.33 5.39
C ALA A 16 0.36 3.55 6.73
N VAL A 17 1.13 2.57 7.22
CA VAL A 17 1.88 2.71 8.49
C VAL A 17 3.05 3.68 8.33
N MET A 18 3.68 3.75 7.15
CA MET A 18 4.68 4.77 6.82
C MET A 18 4.10 6.19 6.93
N ALA A 19 2.87 6.41 6.46
CA ALA A 19 2.22 7.71 6.51
C ALA A 19 1.69 8.05 7.91
N GLU A 20 0.96 7.13 8.54
CA GLU A 20 0.22 7.40 9.78
C GLU A 20 1.08 7.29 11.04
N ARG A 21 2.25 6.64 10.96
CA ARG A 21 3.11 6.29 12.10
C ARG A 21 2.36 5.56 13.22
N SER A 22 1.26 4.87 12.89
CA SER A 22 0.40 4.17 13.83
C SER A 22 -0.34 3.02 13.15
N THR A 23 -0.29 1.83 13.74
CA THR A 23 -1.02 0.66 13.23
C THR A 23 -2.53 0.80 13.39
N THR A 24 -2.99 1.54 14.41
CA THR A 24 -4.40 1.84 14.63
C THR A 24 -4.93 2.78 13.56
N LYS A 25 -4.26 3.92 13.32
CA LYS A 25 -4.67 4.89 12.28
C LYS A 25 -4.58 4.28 10.87
N ALA A 26 -3.54 3.49 10.60
CA ALA A 26 -3.42 2.74 9.35
C ALA A 26 -4.58 1.75 9.16
N GLY A 27 -5.01 1.08 10.24
CA GLY A 27 -6.20 0.23 10.24
C GLY A 27 -7.46 1.00 9.84
N TYR A 28 -7.71 2.14 10.48
CA TYR A 28 -8.83 3.01 10.11
C TYR A 28 -8.78 3.44 8.63
N ARG A 29 -7.62 3.87 8.13
CA ARG A 29 -7.45 4.31 6.73
C ARG A 29 -7.71 3.18 5.72
N LEU A 30 -7.40 1.94 6.07
CA LEU A 30 -7.55 0.79 5.19
C LEU A 30 -8.84 -0.02 5.46
N THR A 31 -9.71 0.44 6.34
CA THR A 31 -10.89 -0.31 6.80
C THR A 31 -10.51 -1.71 7.31
N MET A 32 -9.41 -1.78 8.08
CA MET A 32 -8.86 -2.99 8.68
C MET A 32 -8.80 -2.87 10.20
N SER A 33 -8.96 -4.00 10.89
CA SER A 33 -8.68 -4.04 12.32
C SER A 33 -7.18 -3.90 12.59
N GLN A 34 -6.82 -3.30 13.74
CA GLN A 34 -5.43 -3.16 14.16
C GLN A 34 -4.68 -4.52 14.26
N PRO A 35 -5.30 -5.64 14.71
CA PRO A 35 -4.67 -6.96 14.67
C PRO A 35 -4.37 -7.45 13.25
N ALA A 36 -5.25 -7.16 12.27
CA ALA A 36 -5.03 -7.53 10.88
C ALA A 36 -3.84 -6.75 10.27
N VAL A 37 -3.71 -5.46 10.60
CA VAL A 37 -2.55 -4.63 10.23
C VAL A 37 -1.28 -5.20 10.84
N SER A 38 -1.29 -5.50 12.14
CA SER A 38 -0.12 -6.04 12.87
C SER A 38 0.32 -7.40 12.35
N SER A 39 -0.62 -8.31 12.06
CA SER A 39 -0.36 -9.61 11.45
C SER A 39 0.28 -9.48 10.06
N THR A 40 -0.21 -8.53 9.27
CA THR A 40 0.34 -8.27 7.92
C THR A 40 1.75 -7.69 8.00
N LEU A 41 2.00 -6.74 8.90
CA LEU A 41 3.35 -6.25 9.17
C LEU A 41 4.29 -7.37 9.66
N LYS A 42 3.82 -8.28 10.51
CA LYS A 42 4.62 -9.43 10.97
C LYS A 42 5.08 -10.30 9.80
N ARG A 43 4.21 -10.56 8.83
CA ARG A 43 4.58 -11.31 7.62
C ARG A 43 5.60 -10.56 6.77
N LEU A 44 5.41 -9.25 6.57
CA LEU A 44 6.38 -8.40 5.86
C LEU A 44 7.76 -8.42 6.51
N ARG A 45 7.81 -8.33 7.85
CA ARG A 45 9.06 -8.37 8.61
C ARG A 45 9.82 -9.67 8.37
N PHE A 46 9.10 -10.80 8.40
CA PHE A 46 9.68 -12.10 8.13
C PHE A 46 10.22 -12.21 6.70
N ALA A 47 9.44 -11.76 5.71
CA ALA A 47 9.82 -11.82 4.29
C ALA A 47 11.00 -10.89 3.95
N LEU A 48 11.05 -9.71 4.57
CA LEU A 48 12.10 -8.70 4.35
C LEU A 48 13.31 -8.86 5.26
N LYS A 49 13.21 -9.72 6.28
CA LYS A 49 14.22 -9.89 7.35
C LYS A 49 14.62 -8.56 8.01
N ASP A 50 13.64 -7.68 8.21
CA ASP A 50 13.80 -6.35 8.81
C ASP A 50 12.57 -6.03 9.67
N GLU A 51 12.75 -5.30 10.79
CA GLU A 51 11.63 -4.92 11.66
C GLU A 51 10.67 -3.91 11.02
N LEU A 52 11.13 -3.16 10.02
CA LEU A 52 10.46 -2.09 9.26
C LEU A 52 10.01 -0.90 10.10
N PHE A 53 9.38 -1.16 11.25
CA PHE A 53 8.86 -0.18 12.17
C PHE A 53 9.12 -0.64 13.61
N ILE A 54 9.76 0.23 14.37
CA ILE A 54 10.04 0.07 15.80
C ILE A 54 9.18 1.04 16.61
N ARG A 55 8.81 0.65 17.84
CA ARG A 55 8.07 1.52 18.74
C ARG A 55 8.99 2.63 19.24
N GLY A 56 8.59 3.87 19.05
CA GLY A 56 9.22 5.08 19.59
C GLY A 56 8.25 5.87 20.47
N THR A 57 8.73 7.00 20.99
CA THR A 57 7.96 7.92 21.85
C THR A 57 6.73 8.49 21.15
N ASP A 58 6.86 8.80 19.86
CA ASP A 58 5.79 9.44 19.07
C ASP A 58 5.00 8.46 18.18
N GLY A 59 5.11 7.16 18.46
CA GLY A 59 4.44 6.10 17.71
C GLY A 59 5.40 5.14 17.00
N MET A 60 5.07 4.74 15.78
CA MET A 60 5.86 3.79 15.00
C MET A 60 6.93 4.53 14.20
N ARG A 61 8.20 4.32 14.52
CA ARG A 61 9.34 4.89 13.79
C ARG A 61 9.85 3.90 12.75
N PRO A 62 10.07 4.32 11.49
CA PRO A 62 10.57 3.42 10.44
C PRO A 62 12.06 3.10 10.68
N THR A 63 12.49 1.92 10.24
CA THR A 63 13.90 1.56 10.09
C THR A 63 14.50 2.25 8.87
N SER A 64 15.83 2.27 8.73
CA SER A 64 16.51 2.72 7.51
C SER A 64 16.01 1.97 6.28
N ARG A 65 15.81 0.65 6.41
CA ARG A 65 15.28 -0.19 5.34
C ARG A 65 13.86 0.21 4.94
N ALA A 66 12.98 0.49 5.89
CA ALA A 66 11.64 0.98 5.56
C ALA A 66 11.67 2.34 4.87
N LEU A 67 12.60 3.23 5.23
CA LEU A 67 12.76 4.51 4.54
C LEU A 67 13.19 4.33 3.08
N GLU A 68 14.15 3.45 2.81
CA GLU A 68 14.60 3.09 1.45
C GLU A 68 13.44 2.54 0.60
N LEU A 69 12.60 1.67 1.18
CA LEU A 69 11.51 1.01 0.47
C LEU A 69 10.29 1.93 0.24
N ALA A 70 10.16 3.01 1.01
CA ALA A 70 8.97 3.85 1.00
C ALA A 70 8.69 4.52 -0.34
N ALA A 71 9.71 5.11 -0.96
CA ALA A 71 9.58 5.78 -2.26
C ALA A 71 9.21 4.81 -3.40
N PRO A 72 9.95 3.70 -3.64
CA PRO A 72 9.64 2.78 -4.73
C PRO A 72 8.29 2.08 -4.54
N ILE A 73 7.93 1.69 -3.30
CA ILE A 73 6.61 1.06 -3.04
C ILE A 73 5.48 2.04 -3.34
N ARG A 74 5.58 3.29 -2.90
CA ARG A 74 4.56 4.31 -3.23
C ARG A 74 4.41 4.52 -4.73
N GLN A 75 5.51 4.61 -5.45
CA GLN A 75 5.48 4.80 -6.90
C GLN A 75 4.76 3.63 -7.60
N ALA A 76 5.08 2.38 -7.23
CA ALA A 76 4.42 1.21 -7.78
C ALA A 76 2.93 1.17 -7.46
N LEU A 77 2.54 1.51 -6.22
CA LEU A 77 1.13 1.60 -5.83
C LEU A 77 0.38 2.69 -6.60
N THR A 78 1.01 3.84 -6.86
CA THR A 78 0.44 4.90 -7.69
C THR A 78 0.24 4.43 -9.12
N GLN A 79 1.24 3.81 -9.73
CA GLN A 79 1.13 3.27 -11.09
C GLN A 79 0.00 2.24 -11.21
N LEU A 80 -0.13 1.35 -10.23
CA LEU A 80 -1.22 0.38 -10.20
C LEU A 80 -2.58 1.06 -10.06
N ARG A 81 -2.70 2.11 -9.24
CA ARG A 81 -3.94 2.89 -9.13
C ARG A 81 -4.30 3.54 -10.46
N GLU A 82 -3.34 4.16 -11.14
CA GLU A 82 -3.59 4.77 -12.46
C GLU A 82 -4.00 3.73 -13.50
N ALA A 83 -3.33 2.58 -13.53
CA ALA A 83 -3.65 1.51 -14.48
C ALA A 83 -5.06 0.91 -14.28
N LEU A 84 -5.57 0.96 -13.04
CA LEU A 84 -6.90 0.47 -12.68
C LEU A 84 -7.99 1.56 -12.68
N LYS A 85 -7.64 2.82 -12.98
CA LYS A 85 -8.66 3.86 -13.10
C LYS A 85 -9.56 3.52 -14.28
N PRO A 86 -10.89 3.57 -14.10
CA PRO A 86 -11.81 3.41 -15.22
C PRO A 86 -11.55 4.54 -16.22
N VAL A 87 -11.53 4.20 -17.51
CA VAL A 87 -11.56 5.21 -18.56
C VAL A 87 -12.94 5.87 -18.48
N GLU A 88 -12.99 7.16 -18.16
CA GLU A 88 -14.21 7.93 -18.29
C GLU A 88 -14.61 7.92 -19.77
N PHE A 89 -15.66 7.19 -20.11
CA PHE A 89 -16.28 7.29 -21.41
C PHE A 89 -16.95 8.66 -21.49
N VAL A 90 -16.34 9.59 -22.25
CA VAL A 90 -16.92 10.89 -22.56
C VAL A 90 -17.75 10.75 -23.84
N PRO A 91 -19.10 10.75 -23.77
CA PRO A 91 -19.94 10.56 -24.95
C PRO A 91 -19.73 11.67 -25.99
N ALA A 92 -19.38 12.87 -25.53
CA ALA A 92 -19.16 14.05 -26.39
C ALA A 92 -17.97 13.91 -27.35
N THR A 93 -17.03 12.98 -27.10
CA THR A 93 -15.90 12.68 -27.99
C THR A 93 -16.04 11.32 -28.68
N SER A 94 -17.10 10.58 -28.38
CA SER A 94 -17.32 9.25 -28.95
C SER A 94 -18.12 9.37 -30.25
N ARG A 95 -17.47 9.15 -31.40
CA ARG A 95 -18.17 8.90 -32.66
C ARG A 95 -18.76 7.50 -32.57
N ALA A 96 -20.01 7.40 -32.12
CA ALA A 96 -20.79 6.18 -32.29
C ALA A 96 -20.95 5.94 -33.81
N PHE A 97 -20.26 4.92 -34.33
CA PHE A 97 -20.62 4.36 -35.62
C PHE A 97 -21.93 3.60 -35.43
N VAL A 98 -23.03 4.21 -35.90
CA VAL A 98 -24.32 3.53 -36.01
C VAL A 98 -24.23 2.66 -37.26
N THR A 99 -24.00 1.37 -37.10
CA THR A 99 -24.11 0.39 -38.20
C THR A 99 -25.61 0.13 -38.40
N GLY A 100 -26.14 0.55 -39.54
CA GLY A 100 -27.48 0.21 -40.02
C GLY A 100 -27.53 -1.13 -40.73
#